data_AF-A0A7K4R5U2-F1
#
_entry.id   AF-A0A7K4R5U2-F1
#
_cell.length_a   1.000
_cell.length_b   1.000
_cell.length_c   1.000
_cell.angle_alpha   90.00
_cell.angle_beta   90.00
_cell.angle_gamma   90.00
#
_symmetry.space_group_name_H-M   'P 1'
#
loop_
_entity.id
_entity.type
_entity.pdbx_description
1 polymer ?
#
loop_
_entity_poly.entity_id
_entity_poly.type
_entity_poly.pdbx_seq_one_letter_code
_entity_poly.pdbx_strand_id
1 'polypeptide(L)'
;VGDASNHLPLFLKGGMLTSVEDPAESNFLVEHADLYTSKTSGFWIGIYRNVKGQLLWQDNSALDFVNWSEGQPSEEQLDYCVELSASTGYWSILPCSSQKGFICKKPKINPFLFALYLFTDVKKNKANSHLNMWILLTLVLIILLGVVFMIYFAFKIKTRSDTARKERWCSRQIEYSHALPERDNESSSINNKEKNEHSVV
;
A
#
# COMPACT_ATOMS: atom_id res chain seq x y z
N VAL A 1 6.72 -13.15 30.58
CA VAL A 1 6.86 -14.62 30.58
C VAL A 1 5.65 -15.17 29.83
N GLY A 2 5.83 -16.15 28.97
CA GLY A 2 4.78 -16.73 28.13
C GLY A 2 5.20 -18.08 27.54
N ASP A 3 4.24 -18.78 26.92
CA ASP A 3 4.54 -19.92 26.06
C ASP A 3 5.20 -19.47 24.75
N ALA A 4 6.07 -20.30 24.20
CA ALA A 4 6.71 -20.03 22.92
C ALA A 4 5.75 -20.19 21.75
N SER A 5 4.58 -20.80 21.90
CA SER A 5 3.65 -21.02 20.78
C SER A 5 3.00 -19.73 20.27
N ASN A 6 2.94 -18.68 21.10
CA ASN A 6 2.31 -17.40 20.75
C ASN A 6 3.32 -16.25 20.57
N HIS A 7 4.18 -16.33 19.55
CA HIS A 7 5.17 -15.31 19.21
C HIS A 7 4.61 -14.12 18.39
N LEU A 8 3.33 -14.15 17.99
CA LEU A 8 2.67 -13.11 17.20
C LEU A 8 2.84 -11.67 17.77
N PRO A 9 2.79 -11.43 19.09
CA PRO A 9 3.00 -10.09 19.65
C PRO A 9 4.40 -9.51 19.41
N LEU A 10 5.42 -10.35 19.18
CA LEU A 10 6.79 -9.92 18.94
C LEU A 10 6.95 -9.38 17.51
N PHE A 11 6.41 -10.12 16.54
CA PHE A 11 6.37 -9.71 15.13
C PHE A 11 5.67 -8.36 14.96
N LEU A 12 4.56 -8.13 15.68
CA LEU A 12 3.84 -6.86 15.66
C LEU A 12 4.66 -5.66 16.17
N LYS A 13 5.74 -5.89 16.95
CA LYS A 13 6.65 -4.84 17.42
C LYS A 13 7.89 -4.69 16.52
N GLY A 14 7.91 -5.31 15.33
CA GLY A 14 9.01 -5.23 14.38
C GLY A 14 10.30 -5.89 14.87
N GLY A 15 10.18 -6.91 15.71
CA GLY A 15 11.30 -7.74 16.14
C GLY A 15 10.98 -9.22 16.01
N MET A 16 12.02 -10.04 15.97
CA MET A 16 11.93 -11.50 15.97
C MET A 16 12.61 -12.04 17.22
N LEU A 17 12.34 -13.29 17.57
CA LEU A 17 13.12 -13.96 18.60
C LEU A 17 14.59 -13.96 18.21
N THR A 18 15.46 -13.81 19.19
CA THR A 18 16.90 -13.61 18.93
C THR A 18 17.53 -14.82 18.27
N SER A 19 18.32 -14.57 17.23
CA SER A 19 19.42 -15.44 16.82
C SER A 19 20.64 -15.20 17.69
N VAL A 20 21.54 -16.18 17.74
CA VAL A 20 22.86 -16.04 18.37
C VAL A 20 23.88 -16.57 17.38
N GLU A 21 24.65 -15.66 16.79
CA GLU A 21 25.53 -15.94 15.65
C GLU A 21 26.99 -16.14 16.08
N ASP A 22 27.38 -15.63 17.25
CA ASP A 22 28.75 -15.69 17.73
C ASP A 22 28.87 -15.71 19.28
N PRO A 23 30.06 -16.06 19.83
CA PRO A 23 30.28 -16.09 21.27
C PRO A 23 30.14 -14.74 21.97
N ALA A 24 30.43 -13.61 21.30
CA ALA A 24 30.31 -12.29 21.89
C ALA A 24 28.83 -11.91 22.08
N GLU A 25 27.98 -12.23 21.11
CA GLU A 25 26.53 -12.11 21.23
C GLU A 25 26.01 -13.01 22.35
N SER A 26 26.47 -14.27 22.43
CA SER A 26 26.11 -15.18 23.53
C SER A 26 26.45 -14.60 24.90
N ASN A 27 27.68 -14.12 25.10
CA ASN A 27 28.12 -13.53 26.37
C ASN A 27 27.28 -12.29 26.73
N PHE A 28 27.03 -11.41 25.77
CA PHE A 28 26.17 -10.24 25.96
C PHE A 28 24.77 -10.64 26.45
N LEU A 29 24.18 -11.69 25.86
CA LEU A 29 22.87 -12.19 26.28
C LEU A 29 22.89 -12.74 27.71
N VAL A 30 23.93 -13.48 28.09
CA VAL A 30 24.07 -14.06 29.44
C VAL A 30 24.19 -12.98 30.51
N GLU A 31 25.06 -12.00 30.30
CA GLU A 31 25.27 -10.88 31.24
C GLU A 31 23.96 -10.13 31.53
N HIS A 32 23.12 -9.95 30.51
CA HIS A 32 21.84 -9.28 30.67
C HIS A 32 20.75 -10.21 31.20
N ALA A 33 20.76 -11.50 30.82
CA ALA A 33 19.80 -12.49 31.29
C ALA A 33 19.94 -12.78 32.79
N ASP A 34 21.16 -12.75 33.32
CA ASP A 34 21.44 -13.01 34.75
C ASP A 34 20.70 -12.01 35.66
N LEU A 35 20.53 -10.76 35.21
CA LEU A 35 19.78 -9.70 35.90
C LEU A 35 18.29 -10.04 36.11
N TYR A 36 17.76 -11.01 35.36
CA TYR A 36 16.35 -11.40 35.36
C TYR A 36 16.12 -12.80 35.93
N THR A 37 17.14 -13.46 36.48
CA THR A 37 17.05 -14.81 37.09
C THR A 37 16.00 -14.88 38.20
N SER A 38 15.75 -13.78 38.92
CA SER A 38 14.68 -13.67 39.91
C SER A 38 13.25 -13.70 39.34
N LYS A 39 13.09 -13.45 38.04
CA LYS A 39 11.79 -13.34 37.35
C LYS A 39 11.51 -14.51 36.41
N THR A 40 12.56 -15.09 35.83
CA THR A 40 12.44 -16.22 34.91
C THR A 40 13.70 -17.06 34.93
N SER A 41 13.55 -18.38 34.75
CA SER A 41 14.68 -19.31 34.69
C SER A 41 15.40 -19.32 33.33
N GLY A 42 14.77 -18.76 32.30
CA GLY A 42 15.32 -18.76 30.96
C GLY A 42 14.46 -17.98 29.97
N PHE A 43 14.91 -17.94 28.73
CA PHE A 43 14.33 -17.13 27.67
C PHE A 43 14.19 -17.92 26.38
N TRP A 44 13.06 -17.79 25.71
CA TRP A 44 12.88 -18.30 24.36
C TRP A 44 13.77 -17.57 23.36
N ILE A 45 14.45 -18.34 22.52
CA ILE A 45 15.28 -17.88 21.41
C ILE A 45 14.72 -18.38 20.08
N GLY A 46 15.19 -17.80 18.97
CA GLY A 46 14.56 -17.93 17.65
C GLY A 46 14.88 -19.21 16.88
N ILE A 47 15.27 -20.31 17.54
CA ILE A 47 15.49 -21.59 16.85
C ILE A 47 14.14 -22.29 16.65
N TYR A 48 13.90 -22.78 15.45
CA TYR A 48 12.79 -23.67 15.14
C TYR A 48 13.27 -24.90 14.36
N ARG A 49 12.47 -25.97 14.39
CA ARG A 49 12.72 -27.19 13.61
C ARG A 49 11.85 -27.20 12.36
N ASN A 50 12.45 -27.43 11.19
CA ASN A 50 11.71 -27.56 9.93
C ASN A 50 11.12 -28.98 9.75
N VAL A 51 10.33 -29.16 8.68
CA VAL A 51 9.70 -30.47 8.35
C VAL A 51 10.70 -31.61 8.09
N LYS A 52 11.98 -31.28 7.86
CA LYS A 52 13.07 -32.25 7.65
C LYS A 52 13.84 -32.52 8.94
N GLY A 53 13.43 -31.98 10.08
CA GLY A 53 14.11 -32.12 11.36
C GLY A 53 15.31 -31.20 11.57
N GLN A 54 15.59 -30.27 10.64
CA GLN A 54 16.73 -29.36 10.73
C GLN A 54 16.39 -28.18 11.65
N LEU A 55 17.34 -27.82 12.51
CA LEU A 55 17.27 -26.62 13.33
C LEU A 55 17.72 -25.41 12.52
N LEU A 56 16.93 -24.34 12.54
CA LEU A 56 17.14 -23.11 11.80
C LEU A 56 16.76 -21.91 12.65
N TRP A 57 17.40 -20.76 12.41
CA TRP A 57 16.97 -19.49 12.98
C TRP A 57 15.78 -18.89 12.23
N GLN A 58 14.84 -18.31 12.95
CA GLN A 58 13.66 -17.63 12.37
C GLN A 58 14.01 -16.42 11.50
N ASP A 59 15.18 -15.81 11.68
CA ASP A 59 15.67 -14.67 10.90
C ASP A 59 16.51 -15.09 9.67
N ASN A 60 16.58 -16.39 9.38
CA ASN A 60 17.38 -17.00 8.32
C ASN A 60 18.90 -16.80 8.45
N SER A 61 19.41 -16.42 9.62
CA SER A 61 20.85 -16.48 9.91
C SER A 61 21.36 -17.93 9.88
N ALA A 62 22.66 -18.10 9.63
CA ALA A 62 23.28 -19.42 9.63
C ALA A 62 23.42 -19.94 11.07
N LEU A 63 23.10 -21.21 11.29
CA LEU A 63 23.27 -21.88 12.59
C LEU A 63 24.71 -22.42 12.72
N ASP A 64 25.70 -21.52 12.62
CA ASP A 64 27.12 -21.87 12.64
C ASP A 64 27.71 -21.87 14.06
N PHE A 65 27.03 -21.20 14.99
CA PHE A 65 27.34 -21.17 16.41
C PHE A 65 26.23 -21.85 17.20
N VAL A 66 26.62 -22.70 18.16
CA VAL A 66 25.69 -23.35 19.10
C VAL A 66 26.27 -23.37 20.51
N ASN A 67 25.42 -23.20 21.51
CA ASN A 67 25.81 -23.25 22.92
C ASN A 67 24.91 -24.22 23.71
N TRP A 68 24.75 -25.46 23.22
CA TRP A 68 23.90 -26.46 23.84
C TRP A 68 24.37 -26.85 25.24
N SER A 69 23.43 -27.10 26.14
CA SER A 69 23.70 -27.80 27.38
C SER A 69 24.13 -29.24 27.11
N GLU A 70 24.82 -29.86 28.04
CA GLU A 70 25.25 -31.25 27.93
C GLU A 70 24.06 -32.18 27.58
N GLY A 71 24.24 -33.04 26.57
CA GLY A 71 23.23 -33.98 26.10
C GLY A 71 22.11 -33.38 25.23
N GLN A 72 22.20 -32.10 24.83
CA GLN A 72 21.26 -31.46 23.90
C GLN A 72 21.92 -31.16 22.54
N PRO A 73 21.15 -31.08 21.45
CA PRO A 73 19.70 -31.29 21.35
C PRO A 73 19.31 -32.79 21.38
N SER A 74 18.20 -33.14 22.04
CA SER A 74 17.64 -34.50 21.93
C SER A 74 16.98 -34.71 20.56
N GLU A 75 17.17 -35.87 19.92
CA GLU A 75 16.77 -36.06 18.51
C GLU A 75 15.25 -36.18 18.29
N GLU A 76 14.48 -36.62 19.28
CA GLU A 76 13.14 -37.23 19.08
C GLU A 76 11.93 -36.30 19.18
N GLN A 77 12.13 -34.99 19.27
CA GLN A 77 11.08 -34.10 19.77
C GLN A 77 10.75 -32.95 18.80
N LEU A 78 9.62 -33.07 18.10
CA LEU A 78 9.14 -32.10 17.10
C LEU A 78 8.45 -30.87 17.71
N ASP A 79 7.78 -31.00 18.85
CA ASP A 79 6.97 -29.93 19.48
C ASP A 79 7.73 -29.11 20.55
N TYR A 80 9.04 -28.98 20.37
CA TYR A 80 9.89 -28.34 21.36
C TYR A 80 10.54 -27.08 20.81
N CYS A 81 10.69 -26.11 21.72
CA CYS A 81 11.28 -24.82 21.48
C CYS A 81 12.61 -24.75 22.24
N VAL A 82 13.48 -23.84 21.81
CA VAL A 82 14.80 -23.70 22.42
C VAL A 82 14.79 -22.54 23.39
N GLU A 83 15.25 -22.80 24.62
CA GLU A 83 15.53 -21.76 25.58
C GLU A 83 17.02 -21.50 25.75
N LEU A 84 17.36 -20.27 26.13
CA LEU A 84 18.61 -19.88 26.76
C LEU A 84 18.39 -19.80 28.28
N SER A 85 19.18 -20.54 29.05
CA SER A 85 19.16 -20.51 30.51
C SER A 85 19.65 -19.16 31.04
N ALA A 86 18.87 -18.52 31.92
CA ALA A 86 19.21 -17.19 32.43
C ALA A 86 20.46 -17.19 33.32
N SER A 87 20.76 -18.32 33.98
CA SER A 87 21.89 -18.44 34.91
C SER A 87 23.16 -18.98 34.27
N THR A 88 23.05 -19.80 33.22
CA THR A 88 24.21 -20.47 32.62
C THR A 88 24.50 -20.06 31.18
N GLY A 89 23.50 -19.52 30.47
CA GLY A 89 23.61 -19.19 29.05
C GLY A 89 23.54 -20.37 28.08
N TYR A 90 23.53 -21.60 28.59
CA TYR A 90 23.41 -22.79 27.75
C TYR A 90 21.99 -22.96 27.22
N TRP A 91 21.90 -23.58 26.06
CA TRP A 91 20.67 -23.80 25.35
C TRP A 91 20.11 -25.18 25.62
N SER A 92 18.81 -25.28 25.83
CA SER A 92 18.14 -26.56 26.01
C SER A 92 16.79 -26.58 25.29
N ILE A 93 16.35 -27.78 24.95
CA ILE A 93 15.09 -28.03 24.27
C ILE A 93 14.01 -28.27 25.33
N LEU A 94 12.93 -27.48 25.30
CA LEU A 94 11.80 -27.58 26.23
C LEU A 94 10.46 -27.55 25.48
N PRO A 95 9.38 -28.13 26.05
CA PRO A 95 8.06 -28.04 25.44
C PRO A 95 7.70 -26.57 25.24
N CYS A 96 7.22 -26.19 24.05
CA CYS A 96 6.90 -24.80 23.74
C CYS A 96 5.83 -24.20 24.67
N SER A 97 5.03 -25.03 25.34
CA SER A 97 4.07 -24.63 26.38
C SER A 97 4.71 -24.12 27.68
N SER A 98 6.02 -24.27 27.86
CA SER A 98 6.74 -23.83 29.04
C SER A 98 6.72 -22.30 29.17
N GLN A 99 6.66 -21.81 30.42
CA GLN A 99 6.57 -20.39 30.69
C GLN A 99 7.99 -19.79 30.83
N LYS A 100 8.45 -19.08 29.80
CA LYS A 100 9.78 -18.44 29.77
C LYS A 100 9.72 -16.98 29.36
N GLY A 101 10.80 -16.24 29.60
CA GLY A 101 10.98 -14.91 29.04
C GLY A 101 11.14 -14.96 27.51
N PHE A 102 11.15 -13.80 26.85
CA PHE A 102 11.46 -13.71 25.43
C PHE A 102 12.61 -12.72 25.25
N ILE A 103 13.60 -13.07 24.42
CA ILE A 103 14.63 -12.14 23.97
C ILE A 103 14.40 -11.88 22.49
N CYS A 104 14.36 -10.61 22.11
CA CYS A 104 14.10 -10.19 20.74
C CYS A 104 15.32 -9.49 20.15
N LYS A 105 15.62 -9.81 18.89
CA LYS A 105 16.60 -9.11 18.07
C LYS A 105 15.88 -8.21 17.07
N LYS A 106 16.42 -7.00 16.87
CA LYS A 106 15.92 -6.05 15.89
C LYS A 106 17.09 -5.53 15.06
N PRO A 107 16.92 -5.38 13.74
CA PRO A 107 17.95 -4.80 12.92
C PRO A 107 18.24 -3.38 13.38
N LYS A 108 19.52 -3.05 13.53
CA LYS A 108 19.95 -1.66 13.75
C LYS A 108 19.82 -0.91 12.43
N ILE A 109 18.67 -0.26 12.26
CA ILE A 109 18.41 0.54 11.07
C ILE A 109 19.25 1.81 11.17
N ASN A 110 20.35 1.88 10.41
CA ASN A 110 21.06 3.13 10.20
C ASN A 110 20.13 4.09 9.43
N PRO A 111 19.86 5.32 9.92
CA PRO A 111 19.02 6.29 9.23
C PRO A 111 19.41 6.50 7.77
N PHE A 112 20.72 6.43 7.47
CA PHE A 112 21.23 6.53 6.11
C PHE A 112 20.88 5.31 5.25
N LEU A 113 21.00 4.09 5.79
CA LEU A 113 20.62 2.86 5.07
C LEU A 113 19.11 2.74 4.89
N PHE A 114 18.31 3.23 5.84
CA PHE A 114 16.85 3.31 5.69
C PHE A 114 16.43 4.27 4.60
N ALA A 115 17.06 5.45 4.56
CA ALA A 115 16.84 6.42 3.49
C ALA A 115 17.20 5.80 2.14
N LEU A 116 18.37 5.16 2.03
CA LEU A 116 18.81 4.48 0.81
C LEU A 116 17.83 3.37 0.39
N TYR A 117 17.38 2.54 1.33
CA TYR A 117 16.40 1.48 1.10
C TYR A 117 15.06 2.04 0.59
N LEU A 118 14.53 3.08 1.24
CA LEU A 118 13.32 3.79 0.78
C LEU A 118 13.49 4.38 -0.62
N PHE A 119 14.64 5.00 -0.93
CA PHE A 119 14.90 5.56 -2.26
C PHE A 119 14.97 4.47 -3.36
N THR A 120 15.46 3.27 -3.03
CA THR A 120 15.45 2.15 -3.98
C THR A 120 14.04 1.61 -4.24
N ASP A 121 13.18 1.55 -3.21
CA ASP A 121 11.77 1.14 -3.37
C ASP A 121 10.97 2.13 -4.22
N VAL A 122 11.19 3.44 -4.01
CA VAL A 122 10.59 4.50 -4.85
C VAL A 122 10.96 4.34 -6.33
N LYS A 123 12.20 3.93 -6.65
CA LYS A 123 12.60 3.66 -8.04
C LYS A 123 11.91 2.42 -8.63
N LYS A 124 11.69 1.38 -7.84
CA LYS A 124 10.99 0.16 -8.28
C LYS A 124 9.52 0.44 -8.62
N ASN A 125 8.86 1.29 -7.83
CA ASN A 125 7.47 1.71 -8.08
C ASN A 125 7.34 2.65 -9.30
N LYS A 126 8.41 3.37 -9.68
CA LYS A 126 8.43 4.24 -10.86
C LYS A 126 8.31 3.47 -12.18
N ALA A 127 8.78 2.22 -12.25
CA ALA A 127 8.63 1.40 -13.46
C ALA A 127 7.15 1.01 -13.73
N ASN A 128 6.34 0.88 -12.67
CA ASN A 128 4.92 0.52 -12.78
C ASN A 128 3.97 1.73 -12.72
N SER A 129 4.45 2.94 -12.45
CA SER A 129 3.62 4.16 -12.36
C SER A 129 3.35 4.83 -13.72
N HIS A 130 4.20 4.63 -14.73
CA HIS A 130 4.03 5.28 -16.04
C HIS A 130 2.85 4.71 -16.84
N LEU A 131 2.53 3.43 -16.62
CA LEU A 131 1.43 2.74 -17.30
C LEU A 131 0.05 3.27 -16.86
N ASN A 132 -0.12 3.58 -15.57
CA ASN A 132 -1.40 4.05 -15.03
C ASN A 132 -1.71 5.51 -15.40
N MET A 133 -0.69 6.34 -15.62
CA MET A 133 -0.90 7.74 -16.04
C MET A 133 -1.33 7.85 -17.51
N TRP A 134 -0.73 7.06 -18.41
CA TRP A 134 -1.08 7.12 -19.82
C TRP A 134 -2.49 6.55 -20.09
N ILE A 135 -2.94 5.57 -19.30
CA ILE A 135 -4.31 5.04 -19.38
C ILE A 135 -5.34 6.13 -19.06
N LEU A 136 -5.13 6.94 -18.02
CA LEU A 136 -6.05 8.04 -17.69
C LEU A 136 -6.06 9.12 -18.79
N LEU A 137 -4.89 9.49 -19.32
CA LEU A 137 -4.79 10.48 -20.39
C LEU A 137 -5.45 10.02 -21.70
N THR A 138 -5.31 8.74 -22.05
CA THR A 138 -5.94 8.17 -23.25
C THR A 138 -7.46 8.08 -23.10
N LEU A 139 -7.96 7.68 -21.93
CA LEU A 139 -9.40 7.64 -21.66
C LEU A 139 -10.05 9.03 -21.77
N VAL A 140 -9.42 10.07 -21.21
CA VAL A 140 -9.94 11.45 -21.30
C VAL A 140 -9.97 11.92 -22.76
N LEU A 141 -8.92 11.66 -23.55
CA LEU A 141 -8.88 12.03 -24.96
C LEU A 141 -9.99 11.35 -25.78
N ILE A 142 -10.22 10.06 -25.55
CA ILE A 142 -11.29 9.30 -26.23
C ILE A 142 -12.66 9.88 -25.91
N ILE A 143 -12.92 10.23 -24.64
CA ILE A 143 -14.18 10.85 -24.22
C ILE A 143 -14.38 12.20 -24.91
N LEU A 144 -13.34 13.03 -24.98
CA LEU A 144 -13.42 14.34 -25.65
C LEU A 144 -13.71 14.19 -27.15
N LEU A 145 -13.03 13.27 -27.84
CA LEU A 145 -13.28 12.99 -29.24
C LEU A 145 -14.71 12.44 -29.46
N GLY A 146 -15.19 11.58 -28.57
CA GLY A 146 -16.55 11.04 -28.60
C GLY A 146 -17.62 12.12 -28.42
N VAL A 147 -17.45 13.03 -27.47
CA VAL A 147 -18.38 14.16 -27.25
C VAL A 147 -18.40 15.08 -28.46
N VAL A 148 -17.24 15.43 -29.02
CA VAL A 148 -17.15 16.27 -30.23
C VAL A 148 -17.84 15.59 -31.42
N PHE A 149 -17.61 14.29 -31.61
CA PHE A 149 -18.26 13.53 -32.67
C PHE A 149 -19.79 13.46 -32.49
N MET A 150 -20.27 13.25 -31.26
CA MET A 150 -21.69 13.24 -30.93
C MET A 150 -22.34 14.61 -31.14
N ILE A 151 -21.66 15.70 -30.77
CA ILE A 151 -22.13 17.06 -31.02
C ILE A 151 -22.17 17.34 -32.53
N TYR A 152 -21.12 16.95 -33.27
CA TYR A 152 -21.09 17.09 -34.73
C TYR A 152 -22.22 16.30 -35.39
N PHE A 153 -22.46 15.06 -34.98
CA PHE A 153 -23.56 14.25 -35.49
C PHE A 153 -24.92 14.83 -35.11
N ALA A 154 -25.10 15.30 -33.88
CA ALA A 154 -26.33 15.97 -33.46
C ALA A 154 -26.57 17.25 -34.27
N PHE A 155 -25.54 18.04 -34.53
CA PHE A 155 -25.61 19.21 -35.39
C PHE A 155 -25.91 18.84 -36.84
N LYS A 156 -25.30 17.78 -37.37
CA LYS A 156 -25.56 17.25 -38.71
C LYS A 156 -26.98 16.68 -38.85
N ILE A 157 -27.49 16.02 -37.82
CA ILE A 157 -28.87 15.50 -37.76
C ILE A 157 -29.85 16.67 -37.67
N LYS A 158 -29.57 17.67 -36.83
CA LYS A 158 -30.40 18.87 -36.68
C LYS A 158 -30.45 19.68 -37.96
N THR A 159 -29.30 19.94 -38.60
CA THR A 159 -29.24 20.63 -39.89
C THR A 159 -29.97 19.87 -41.00
N ARG A 160 -29.86 18.53 -41.08
CA ARG A 160 -30.68 17.73 -42.02
C ARG A 160 -32.18 17.85 -41.74
N SER A 161 -32.59 17.93 -40.48
CA SER A 161 -33.98 18.13 -40.08
C SER A 161 -34.49 19.55 -40.38
N ASP A 162 -33.63 20.56 -40.25
CA ASP A 162 -33.96 21.96 -40.54
C ASP A 162 -34.03 22.21 -42.06
N THR A 163 -33.16 21.57 -42.86
CA THR A 163 -33.27 21.56 -44.32
C THR A 163 -34.56 20.85 -44.78
N ALA A 164 -34.91 19.71 -44.19
CA ALA A 164 -36.18 19.02 -44.48
C ALA A 164 -37.43 19.80 -44.02
N ARG A 165 -37.33 20.58 -42.94
CA ARG A 165 -38.39 21.50 -42.50
C ARG A 165 -38.53 22.70 -43.45
N LYS A 166 -37.42 23.24 -43.95
CA LYS A 166 -37.40 24.38 -44.89
C LYS A 166 -38.01 24.01 -46.24
N GLU A 167 -37.75 22.80 -46.77
CA GLU A 167 -38.41 22.32 -47.99
C GLU A 167 -39.94 22.12 -47.81
N ARG A 168 -40.35 21.67 -46.61
CA ARG A 168 -41.77 21.55 -46.23
C ARG A 168 -42.45 22.92 -46.07
N TRP A 169 -41.70 23.98 -45.75
CA TRP A 169 -42.16 25.36 -45.67
C TRP A 169 -42.21 26.04 -47.06
N CYS A 170 -41.23 25.83 -47.94
CA CYS A 170 -41.26 26.33 -49.31
C CYS A 170 -42.41 25.72 -50.12
N SER A 171 -42.69 24.43 -49.96
CA SER A 171 -43.84 23.79 -50.60
C SER A 171 -45.18 24.39 -50.15
N ARG A 172 -45.26 24.87 -48.90
CA ARG A 172 -46.46 25.47 -48.31
C ARG A 172 -46.60 26.99 -48.62
N GLN A 173 -45.51 27.65 -49.03
CA GLN A 173 -45.49 29.07 -49.39
C GLN A 173 -45.76 29.33 -50.88
N ILE A 174 -45.45 28.39 -51.78
CA ILE A 174 -45.84 28.48 -53.21
C ILE A 174 -47.38 28.49 -53.36
N GLU A 175 -48.09 27.79 -52.47
CA GLU A 175 -49.56 27.82 -52.40
C GLU A 175 -50.11 29.21 -51.99
N TYR A 176 -49.29 30.05 -51.32
CA TYR A 176 -49.72 31.33 -50.75
C TYR A 176 -49.31 32.56 -51.60
N SER A 177 -48.21 32.47 -52.36
CA SER A 177 -47.72 33.58 -53.21
C SER A 177 -48.59 33.88 -54.44
N HIS A 178 -49.68 33.15 -54.67
CA HIS A 178 -50.72 33.54 -55.62
C HIS A 178 -51.67 34.64 -55.08
N ALA A 179 -51.42 35.18 -53.86
CA ALA A 179 -52.29 36.18 -53.23
C ALA A 179 -51.54 37.47 -52.79
N LEU A 180 -51.37 38.42 -53.73
CA LEU A 180 -51.50 39.91 -53.57
C LEU A 180 -50.41 40.76 -52.83
N PRO A 181 -50.36 42.11 -53.07
CA PRO A 181 -49.13 42.88 -53.33
C PRO A 181 -48.67 43.95 -52.29
N GLU A 182 -47.52 44.57 -52.60
CA GLU A 182 -46.62 45.52 -51.89
C GLU A 182 -47.18 46.83 -51.27
N ARG A 183 -46.52 47.28 -50.17
CA ARG A 183 -46.01 48.67 -49.97
C ARG A 183 -45.13 48.88 -48.70
N ASP A 184 -43.83 49.09 -48.93
CA ASP A 184 -42.82 50.11 -48.53
C ASP A 184 -42.72 50.76 -47.12
N ASN A 185 -41.51 50.60 -46.50
CA ASN A 185 -40.60 51.49 -45.69
C ASN A 185 -41.19 52.55 -44.68
N GLU A 186 -40.61 52.93 -43.53
CA GLU A 186 -39.20 53.19 -43.11
C GLU A 186 -39.04 53.39 -41.56
N SER A 187 -37.81 53.70 -41.13
CA SER A 187 -37.04 53.55 -39.87
C SER A 187 -37.23 54.54 -38.67
N SER A 188 -36.65 54.11 -37.53
CA SER A 188 -35.86 54.87 -36.50
C SER A 188 -36.55 55.19 -35.16
N SER A 189 -35.93 55.35 -33.97
CA SER A 189 -34.69 54.91 -33.27
C SER A 189 -34.72 55.53 -31.82
N ILE A 190 -33.76 55.20 -30.93
CA ILE A 190 -33.17 56.02 -29.79
C ILE A 190 -33.19 55.41 -28.34
N ASN A 191 -31.96 55.05 -27.85
CA ASN A 191 -31.19 55.36 -26.59
C ASN A 191 -31.87 55.59 -25.21
N ASN A 192 -31.24 55.53 -24.01
CA ASN A 192 -29.98 55.05 -23.37
C ASN A 192 -30.08 55.31 -21.83
N LYS A 193 -29.32 54.54 -21.00
CA LYS A 193 -28.64 54.87 -19.70
C LYS A 193 -29.45 55.41 -18.49
N GLU A 194 -29.10 55.25 -17.21
CA GLU A 194 -28.13 54.50 -16.36
C GLU A 194 -28.37 55.00 -14.89
N LYS A 195 -27.81 54.31 -13.88
CA LYS A 195 -27.31 54.79 -12.55
C LYS A 195 -28.01 54.34 -11.25
N ASN A 196 -27.24 53.63 -10.39
CA ASN A 196 -26.89 53.95 -8.97
C ASN A 196 -26.87 52.75 -7.99
N GLU A 197 -25.78 52.63 -7.24
CA GLU A 197 -25.50 51.70 -6.11
C GLU A 197 -26.17 52.10 -4.78
N HIS A 198 -26.22 51.16 -3.82
CA HIS A 198 -26.05 51.40 -2.37
C HIS A 198 -25.63 50.13 -1.61
N SER A 199 -24.67 50.27 -0.69
CA SER A 199 -24.27 49.31 0.36
C SER A 199 -24.82 49.72 1.72
N VAL A 200 -25.19 48.77 2.60
CA VAL A 200 -25.28 48.98 4.06
C VAL A 200 -24.85 47.70 4.80
N VAL A 201 -24.02 47.94 5.84
CA VAL A 201 -23.48 47.13 6.96
C VAL A 201 -23.92 45.67 7.10
#